data_AF-A0A200R111-F1
#
_entry.id   AF-A0A200R111-F1
#
_cell.length_a   1.000
_cell.length_b   1.000
_cell.length_c   1.000
_cell.angle_alpha   90.00
_cell.angle_beta   90.00
_cell.angle_gamma   90.00
#
_symmetry.space_group_name_H-M   'P 1'
#
loop_
_entity.id
_entity.type
_entity.pdbx_description
1 polymer ?
#
loop_
_entity_poly.entity_id
_entity_poly.type
_entity_poly.pdbx_seq_one_letter_code
_entity_poly.pdbx_strand_id
1 'polypeptide(L)'
;MRWVQGNDIIGAIETWERCTLRGSARKIWTLIPFAVWWAIWLGRNDCAFNSKEIVSKNLIYKAKVLMFLWGFRGDVFKGHSFVDLLNGWEALMSP
;
A
#
# COMPACT_ATOMS: atom_id res chain seq x y z
N MET A 1 -11.52 7.58 -19.39
CA MET A 1 -11.06 6.22 -19.03
C MET A 1 -11.87 5.74 -17.84
N ARG A 2 -12.47 4.56 -17.92
CA ARG A 2 -13.15 3.93 -16.78
C ARG A 2 -12.12 3.03 -16.11
N TRP A 3 -11.60 3.41 -14.95
CA TRP A 3 -10.74 2.52 -14.17
C TRP A 3 -11.63 1.41 -13.61
N VAL A 4 -11.63 0.27 -14.28
CA VAL A 4 -12.31 -0.94 -13.81
C VAL A 4 -11.21 -1.94 -13.52
N GLN A 5 -11.10 -2.37 -12.27
CA GLN A 5 -10.21 -3.48 -11.92
C GLN A 5 -10.62 -4.66 -12.79
N GLY A 6 -9.65 -5.33 -13.45
CA GLY A 6 -9.93 -6.53 -14.22
C GLY A 6 -10.64 -7.57 -13.35
N ASN A 7 -11.46 -8.42 -13.95
CA ASN A 7 -12.23 -9.46 -13.24
C ASN A 7 -11.36 -10.52 -12.55
N ASP A 8 -10.03 -10.40 -12.62
CA ASP A 8 -9.08 -11.33 -12.03
C ASP A 8 -8.09 -10.61 -11.12
N ILE A 9 -8.27 -10.79 -9.81
CA ILE A 9 -7.36 -10.28 -8.78
C ILE A 9 -6.02 -11.01 -8.79
N ILE A 10 -5.98 -12.28 -9.22
CA ILE A 10 -4.76 -13.08 -9.28
C ILE A 10 -3.85 -12.54 -10.37
N GLY A 11 -4.35 -12.33 -11.59
CA GLY A 11 -3.60 -11.69 -12.66
C GLY A 11 -3.09 -10.28 -12.30
N ALA A 12 -3.85 -9.53 -11.49
CA ALA A 12 -3.39 -8.23 -10.98
C ALA A 12 -2.21 -8.38 -10.00
N ILE A 13 -2.27 -9.34 -9.08
CA ILE A 13 -1.18 -9.65 -8.14
C ILE A 13 0.06 -10.14 -8.91
N GLU A 14 -0.11 -11.11 -9.82
CA GLU A 14 1.00 -11.65 -10.62
C GLU A 14 1.69 -10.56 -11.44
N THR A 15 0.91 -9.64 -12.03
CA THR A 15 1.46 -8.48 -12.75
C THR A 15 2.22 -7.56 -11.80
N TRP A 16 1.69 -7.33 -10.60
CA TRP A 16 2.33 -6.50 -9.58
C TRP A 16 3.66 -7.10 -9.11
N GLU A 17 3.73 -8.42 -8.96
CA GLU A 17 4.94 -9.13 -8.51
C GLU A 17 6.10 -9.08 -9.53
N ARG A 18 5.82 -8.80 -10.80
CA ARG A 18 6.82 -8.61 -11.87
C ARG A 18 7.56 -7.27 -11.73
N CYS A 19 8.19 -7.03 -10.60
CA CYS A 19 9.02 -5.84 -10.35
C CYS A 19 10.52 -6.18 -10.41
N THR A 20 11.34 -5.23 -10.85
CA THR A 20 12.80 -5.36 -10.92
C THR A 20 13.51 -4.93 -9.62
N LEU A 21 12.76 -4.45 -8.63
CA LEU A 21 13.29 -3.99 -7.35
C LEU A 21 13.95 -5.13 -6.56
N ARG A 22 14.91 -4.77 -5.71
CA ARG A 22 15.67 -5.71 -4.86
C ARG A 22 15.66 -5.25 -3.40
N GLY A 23 16.19 -6.09 -2.52
CA GLY A 23 16.38 -5.76 -1.11
C GLY A 23 15.10 -5.30 -0.40
N SER A 24 15.21 -4.25 0.42
CA SER A 24 14.10 -3.68 1.19
C SER A 24 13.01 -3.08 0.29
N ALA A 25 13.38 -2.44 -0.84
CA ALA A 25 12.41 -1.88 -1.79
C ALA A 25 11.48 -2.97 -2.35
N ARG A 26 12.00 -4.17 -2.63
CA ARG A 26 11.16 -5.31 -3.04
C ARG A 26 10.19 -5.76 -1.95
N LYS A 27 10.65 -5.79 -0.68
CA LYS A 27 9.78 -6.14 0.46
C LYS A 27 8.67 -5.12 0.66
N ILE A 28 8.98 -3.83 0.49
CA ILE A 28 7.98 -2.75 0.52
C ILE A 28 7.00 -2.92 -0.64
N TRP A 29 7.51 -3.20 -1.84
CA TRP A 29 6.71 -3.39 -3.05
C TRP A 29 5.64 -4.47 -2.92
N THR A 30 5.98 -5.60 -2.29
CA THR A 30 5.04 -6.70 -2.06
C THR A 30 3.93 -6.35 -1.06
N LEU A 31 4.12 -5.34 -0.19
CA LEU A 31 3.08 -4.93 0.77
C LEU A 31 2.05 -3.98 0.18
N ILE A 32 2.42 -3.20 -0.84
CA ILE A 32 1.57 -2.16 -1.44
C ILE A 32 0.17 -2.68 -1.84
N PRO A 33 0.03 -3.77 -2.62
CA PRO A 33 -1.27 -4.15 -3.15
C PRO A 33 -2.23 -4.54 -2.01
N PHE A 34 -1.74 -5.30 -1.04
CA PHE A 34 -2.52 -5.68 0.15
C PHE A 34 -2.92 -4.48 0.98
N ALA A 35 -2.00 -3.54 1.24
CA ALA A 35 -2.28 -2.36 2.04
C ALA A 35 -3.28 -1.41 1.35
N VAL A 36 -3.18 -1.26 0.03
CA VAL A 36 -4.11 -0.47 -0.78
C VAL A 36 -5.50 -1.09 -0.75
N TRP A 37 -5.63 -2.38 -1.05
CA TRP A 37 -6.93 -3.06 -1.02
C TRP A 37 -7.57 -3.01 0.36
N TRP A 38 -6.79 -3.24 1.42
CA TRP A 38 -7.31 -3.19 2.78
C TRP A 38 -7.74 -1.79 3.19
N ALA A 39 -6.97 -0.75 2.83
CA ALA A 39 -7.35 0.64 3.07
C ALA A 39 -8.66 1.01 2.35
N ILE A 40 -8.82 0.57 1.10
CA ILE A 40 -10.05 0.79 0.33
C ILE A 40 -11.23 0.04 0.96
N TRP A 41 -11.04 -1.23 1.36
CA TRP A 41 -12.09 -2.02 2.01
C TRP A 41 -12.57 -1.35 3.30
N LEU A 42 -11.64 -0.96 4.17
CA LEU A 42 -11.96 -0.22 5.39
C LEU A 42 -12.68 1.09 5.08
N GLY A 43 -12.23 1.82 4.05
CA GLY A 43 -12.87 3.06 3.65
C GLY A 43 -14.31 2.86 3.16
N ARG A 44 -14.54 1.85 2.31
CA ARG A 44 -15.88 1.50 1.83
C ARG A 44 -16.82 1.14 2.97
N ASN A 45 -16.32 0.40 3.96
CA ASN A 45 -17.11 0.06 5.15
C ASN A 45 -17.43 1.30 5.98
N ASP A 46 -16.48 2.21 6.16
CA ASP A 46 -16.71 3.48 6.85
C ASP A 46 -17.79 4.33 6.14
N CYS A 47 -17.80 4.38 4.80
CA CYS A 47 -18.86 5.06 4.05
C CYS A 47 -20.22 4.35 4.23
N ALA A 48 -20.25 3.02 4.14
CA ALA A 48 -21.48 2.23 4.15
C ALA A 48 -22.15 2.17 5.52
N PHE A 49 -21.37 2.05 6.60
CA PHE A 49 -21.88 1.79 7.94
C PHE A 49 -21.76 2.98 8.89
N ASN A 50 -20.87 3.94 8.60
CA ASN A 50 -20.62 5.10 9.47
C ASN A 50 -20.91 6.44 8.79
N SER A 51 -21.49 6.43 7.58
CA SER A 51 -21.83 7.63 6.79
C SER A 51 -20.67 8.62 6.64
N LYS A 52 -19.43 8.13 6.64
CA LYS A 52 -18.25 8.98 6.47
C LYS A 52 -18.04 9.28 4.99
N GLU A 53 -17.63 10.51 4.71
CA GLU A 53 -17.02 10.85 3.42
C GLU A 53 -15.52 10.59 3.47
N ILE A 54 -14.99 10.01 2.39
CA ILE A 54 -13.58 9.66 2.31
C ILE A 54 -12.93 10.32 1.11
N VAL A 55 -11.84 11.04 1.41
CA VAL A 55 -10.95 11.63 0.41
C VAL A 55 -9.81 10.66 0.10
N SER A 56 -9.38 10.60 -1.15
CA SER A 56 -8.30 9.72 -1.63
C SER A 56 -7.02 9.83 -0.80
N LYS A 57 -6.65 11.04 -0.35
CA LYS A 57 -5.48 11.28 0.51
C LYS A 57 -5.54 10.48 1.83
N ASN A 58 -6.73 10.31 2.41
CA ASN A 58 -6.91 9.54 3.64
C ASN A 58 -6.67 8.05 3.40
N LEU A 59 -7.06 7.53 2.23
CA LEU A 59 -6.81 6.14 1.84
C LEU A 59 -5.32 5.89 1.62
N ILE A 60 -4.62 6.81 0.95
CA ILE A 60 -3.16 6.72 0.74
C ILE A 60 -2.43 6.73 2.08
N TYR A 61 -2.80 7.64 2.98
CA TYR A 61 -2.22 7.69 4.32
C TYR A 61 -2.47 6.39 5.09
N LYS A 62 -3.71 5.89 5.07
CA LYS A 62 -4.07 4.63 5.72
C LYS A 62 -3.30 3.45 5.14
N ALA A 63 -3.12 3.38 3.82
CA ALA A 63 -2.30 2.35 3.19
C ALA A 63 -0.84 2.41 3.67
N LYS A 64 -0.21 3.60 3.72
CA LYS A 64 1.15 3.75 4.24
C LYS A 64 1.27 3.31 5.71
N VAL A 65 0.28 3.64 6.55
CA VAL A 65 0.23 3.17 7.95
C VAL A 65 0.17 1.65 8.01
N LEU A 66 -0.70 1.02 7.23
CA LEU A 66 -0.83 -0.43 7.17
C LEU A 66 0.47 -1.09 6.72
N MET A 67 1.10 -0.58 5.66
CA MET A 67 2.40 -1.05 5.19
C MET A 67 3.42 -1.03 6.32
N PHE A 68 3.56 0.09 7.02
CA PHE A 68 4.52 0.23 8.10
C PHE A 68 4.24 -0.76 9.24
N LEU A 69 2.99 -0.85 9.71
CA LEU A 69 2.62 -1.75 10.80
C LEU A 69 2.83 -3.22 10.43
N TRP A 70 2.50 -3.62 9.22
CA TRP A 70 2.67 -5.00 8.75
C TRP A 70 4.14 -5.34 8.47
N GLY A 71 4.90 -4.39 7.95
CA GLY A 71 6.33 -4.55 7.68
C GLY A 71 7.23 -4.43 8.91
N PHE A 72 6.73 -3.85 10.00
CA PHE A 72 7.50 -3.60 11.22
C PHE A 72 8.07 -4.88 11.83
N ARG A 73 7.29 -5.96 11.88
CA ARG A 73 7.74 -7.25 12.42
C ARG A 73 8.68 -8.02 11.49
N GLY A 74 8.76 -7.66 10.21
CA GLY A 74 9.52 -8.37 9.17
C GLY A 74 10.83 -7.69 8.76
N ASP A 75 11.33 -6.73 9.55
CA ASP A 75 12.50 -5.90 9.23
C ASP A 75 12.40 -5.18 7.87
N VAL A 76 11.18 -4.98 7.35
CA VAL A 76 10.98 -4.36 6.02
C VAL A 76 11.45 -2.91 6.01
N PHE A 77 11.22 -2.21 7.11
CA PHE A 77 11.60 -0.81 7.32
C PHE A 77 12.77 -0.67 8.31
N LYS A 78 13.63 -1.69 8.44
CA LYS A 78 14.77 -1.62 9.36
C LYS A 78 15.65 -0.41 9.03
N GLY A 79 15.87 0.46 10.00
CA GLY A 79 16.62 1.71 9.82
C GLY A 79 15.81 2.89 9.27
N HIS A 80 14.51 2.71 9.02
CA HIS A 80 13.61 3.76 8.56
C HIS A 80 12.45 3.96 9.51
N SER A 81 12.14 5.22 9.81
CA SER A 81 10.98 5.63 10.57
C SER A 81 9.73 5.67 9.69
N PHE A 82 8.56 5.77 10.33
CA PHE A 82 7.31 6.03 9.61
C PHE A 82 7.33 7.38 8.87
N VAL A 83 8.05 8.37 9.39
CA VAL A 83 8.19 9.69 8.74
C VAL A 83 8.93 9.57 7.41
N ASP A 84 9.94 8.70 7.35
CA ASP A 84 10.68 8.41 6.11
C ASP A 84 9.76 7.79 5.05
N LEU A 85 8.83 6.92 5.46
CA LEU A 85 7.81 6.35 4.57
C LEU A 85 6.81 7.39 4.05
N LEU A 86 6.44 8.35 4.92
CA LEU A 86 5.50 9.40 4.55
C LEU A 86 6.13 10.39 3.55
N ASN A 87 7.35 10.83 3.80
CA ASN A 87 7.97 11.97 3.14
C ASN A 87 9.10 11.60 2.16
N GLY A 88 9.73 10.44 2.32
CA GLY A 88 10.91 9.99 1.57
C GLY A 88 10.65 8.80 0.65
N TRP A 89 9.43 8.67 0.11
CA TRP A 89 9.03 7.52 -0.72
C TRP A 89 9.99 7.25 -1.88
N GLU A 90 10.42 8.30 -2.60
CA GLU A 90 11.35 8.16 -3.73
C GLU A 90 12.71 7.61 -3.31
N ALA A 91 13.25 8.09 -2.19
CA ALA A 91 14.50 7.59 -1.63
C ALA A 91 14.39 6.12 -1.19
N LEU A 92 13.25 5.72 -0.61
CA LEU A 92 13.00 4.34 -0.17
C LEU A 92 12.83 3.33 -1.31
N MET A 93 12.33 3.81 -2.46
CA MET A 93 12.03 2.97 -3.62
C MET A 93 13.11 3.07 -4.71
N SER A 94 14.20 3.78 -4.44
CA SER A 94 15.35 3.87 -5.35
C SER A 94 16.06 2.49 -5.45
N PRO A 95 16.46 2.05 -6.65
CA PRO A 95 17.10 0.75 -6.87
C PRO A 95 18.40 0.51 -6.10
#